data_AF-A0A535AZD0-F1
#
_entry.id   AF-A0A535AZD0-F1
#
_cell.length_a   1.000
_cell.length_b   1.000
_cell.length_c   1.000
_cell.angle_alpha   90.00
_cell.angle_beta   90.00
_cell.angle_gamma   90.00
#
_symmetry.space_group_name_H-M   'P 1'
#
loop_
_entity.id
_entity.type
_entity.pdbx_description
1 polymer ?
#
loop_
_entity_poly.entity_id
_entity_poly.type
_entity_poly.pdbx_seq_one_letter_code
_entity_poly.pdbx_strand_id
1 'polypeptide(L)'
;MAGDLPPAGRPRASLTRVAARLTTPLAYLAVLGGLQVLLLWTLRDHVGVWVAAASTAGVLALLGLLVFVEGRWRLKLICACALGALAAIGPTLYAVVERTRVGLTMEHDGLLQIESAIDRLLNRQPIYGVDWSNTPMARISWDVTAGPNPALHHLAYFPLTVLVGVPFRVLTHALGLPFDYRIVLIGFTIVGLLAIVALPIAPDRRVMVITALFVSPLVTLYLWSGRTDIEFLALVLLSLALLSRGHPIPAAATLGIALALKPFAALAVPFLLLVLVIRWRARRSLPEVALSLAALSLAPLVTILPFFIANPQAFWTDVVLYTSGGIRDAYPIVGYGFGEFLYRV
;
A
#
# COMPACT_ATOMS: atom_id res chain seq x y z
N MET A 1 61.27 -10.69 28.03
CA MET A 1 60.26 -11.78 28.02
C MET A 1 58.95 -11.13 27.58
N ALA A 2 58.67 -11.16 26.27
CA ALA A 2 57.75 -12.14 25.65
C ALA A 2 56.35 -12.02 26.30
N GLY A 3 55.34 -11.50 25.62
CA GLY A 3 54.80 -12.18 24.45
C GLY A 3 54.39 -11.27 23.29
N ASP A 4 54.60 -11.84 22.11
CA ASP A 4 54.32 -11.29 20.80
C ASP A 4 52.86 -10.87 20.60
N LEU A 5 52.68 -9.78 19.84
CA LEU A 5 51.43 -9.47 19.18
C LEU A 5 51.13 -10.57 18.14
N PRO A 6 49.93 -11.18 18.12
CA PRO A 6 49.60 -12.12 17.06
C PRO A 6 49.40 -11.38 15.72
N PRO A 7 49.83 -11.96 14.58
CA PRO A 7 49.77 -11.31 13.28
C PRO A 7 48.40 -11.46 12.58
N ALA A 8 48.17 -10.48 11.69
CA ALA A 8 47.31 -10.48 10.50
C ALA A 8 45.79 -10.73 10.63
N GLY A 9 45.04 -9.74 10.10
CA GLY A 9 44.16 -10.02 8.97
C GLY A 9 42.87 -10.77 9.27
N ARG A 10 41.89 -10.06 9.84
CA ARG A 10 40.48 -10.35 9.54
C ARG A 10 39.80 -9.05 9.17
N PRO A 11 39.21 -8.90 7.96
CA PRO A 11 38.33 -7.78 7.70
C PRO A 11 37.10 -8.00 8.58
N ARG A 12 37.09 -7.42 9.79
CA ARG A 12 35.83 -7.15 10.48
C ARG A 12 35.11 -6.14 9.61
N ALA A 13 34.32 -6.66 8.67
CA ALA A 13 33.34 -5.87 7.94
C ALA A 13 32.40 -5.30 9.01
N SER A 14 32.75 -4.10 9.47
CA SER A 14 31.94 -3.33 10.40
C SER A 14 30.53 -3.28 9.82
N LEU A 15 29.51 -3.66 10.60
CA LEU A 15 28.12 -3.73 10.14
C LEU A 15 27.68 -2.43 9.44
N THR A 16 28.23 -1.29 9.86
CA THR A 16 28.07 0.02 9.20
C THR A 16 28.66 0.09 7.79
N ARG A 17 29.80 -0.56 7.50
CA ARG A 17 30.36 -0.65 6.14
C ARG A 17 29.54 -1.59 5.24
N VAL A 18 29.02 -2.68 5.80
CA VAL A 18 28.12 -3.59 5.06
C VAL A 18 26.79 -2.90 4.77
N ALA A 19 26.20 -2.22 5.75
CA ALA A 19 24.99 -1.43 5.59
C ALA A 19 25.19 -0.27 4.60
N ALA A 20 26.33 0.41 4.61
CA ALA A 20 26.64 1.47 3.65
C ALA A 20 26.73 0.95 2.20
N ARG A 21 27.24 -0.28 2.00
CA ARG A 21 27.29 -0.93 0.67
C ARG A 21 25.92 -1.39 0.19
N LEU A 22 25.05 -1.83 1.10
CA LEU A 22 23.69 -2.29 0.77
C LEU A 22 22.69 -1.14 0.58
N THR A 23 23.00 0.07 1.09
CA THR A 23 22.12 1.25 1.00
C THR A 23 22.43 2.15 -0.18
N THR A 24 22.64 1.55 -1.35
CA THR A 24 22.84 2.25 -2.63
C THR A 24 21.69 2.01 -3.59
N PRO A 25 21.38 2.94 -4.52
CA PRO A 25 20.36 2.72 -5.54
C PRO A 25 20.64 1.50 -6.42
N LEU A 26 21.93 1.24 -6.71
CA LEU A 26 22.36 0.08 -7.48
C LEU A 26 22.01 -1.23 -6.77
N ALA A 27 22.35 -1.36 -5.48
CA ALA A 27 22.05 -2.56 -4.71
C ALA A 27 20.53 -2.78 -4.56
N TYR A 28 19.78 -1.71 -4.29
CA TYR A 28 18.31 -1.79 -4.19
C TYR A 28 17.69 -2.29 -5.50
N LEU A 29 18.11 -1.72 -6.64
CA LEU A 29 17.55 -2.10 -7.94
C LEU A 29 17.98 -3.50 -8.36
N ALA A 30 19.25 -3.88 -8.14
CA ALA A 30 19.74 -5.20 -8.49
C ALA A 30 18.98 -6.30 -7.73
N VAL A 31 18.77 -6.10 -6.42
CA VAL A 31 18.07 -7.08 -5.58
C VAL A 31 16.56 -7.04 -5.84
N LEU A 32 15.91 -5.92 -5.57
CA LEU A 32 14.44 -5.84 -5.62
C LEU A 32 13.92 -5.86 -7.06
N GLY A 33 14.61 -5.18 -7.99
CA GLY A 33 14.29 -5.24 -9.42
C GLY A 33 14.59 -6.60 -10.04
N GLY A 34 15.67 -7.27 -9.62
CA GLY A 34 15.95 -8.65 -10.02
C GLY A 34 14.87 -9.62 -9.55
N LEU A 35 14.48 -9.55 -8.27
CA LEU A 35 13.38 -10.36 -7.73
C LEU A 35 12.05 -10.07 -8.43
N GLN A 36 11.78 -8.81 -8.76
CA GLN A 36 10.57 -8.42 -9.50
C GLN A 36 10.54 -9.01 -10.90
N VAL A 37 11.65 -8.93 -11.64
CA VAL A 37 11.76 -9.50 -12.97
C VAL A 37 11.58 -11.02 -12.93
N LEU A 38 12.22 -11.68 -11.96
CA LEU A 38 12.05 -13.12 -11.74
C LEU A 38 10.57 -13.47 -11.50
N LEU A 39 9.89 -12.73 -10.63
CA LEU A 39 8.46 -12.93 -10.36
C LEU A 39 7.61 -12.72 -11.63
N LEU A 40 7.84 -11.64 -12.37
CA LEU A 40 7.10 -11.33 -13.61
C LEU A 40 7.28 -12.43 -14.67
N TRP A 41 8.48 -12.99 -14.82
CA TRP A 41 8.72 -14.11 -15.73
C TRP A 41 8.09 -15.41 -15.24
N THR A 42 8.08 -15.63 -13.92
CA THR A 42 7.44 -16.79 -13.30
C THR A 42 5.93 -16.76 -13.51
N LEU A 43 5.33 -15.57 -13.41
CA LEU A 43 3.88 -15.34 -13.56
C LEU A 43 3.50 -14.81 -14.94
N ARG A 44 4.36 -14.92 -15.96
CA ARG A 44 4.16 -14.29 -17.29
C ARG A 44 2.84 -14.66 -17.96
N ASP A 45 2.31 -15.84 -17.70
CA ASP A 45 1.04 -16.31 -18.24
C ASP A 45 -0.15 -15.56 -17.61
N HIS A 46 0.03 -15.02 -16.41
CA HIS A 46 -0.96 -14.24 -15.65
C HIS A 46 -0.77 -12.72 -15.77
N VAL A 47 0.44 -12.25 -16.10
CA VAL A 47 0.77 -10.80 -16.16
C VAL A 47 1.13 -10.30 -17.57
N GLY A 48 1.21 -11.21 -18.54
CA GLY A 48 1.58 -10.92 -19.92
C GLY A 48 3.11 -10.91 -20.15
N VAL A 49 3.55 -11.61 -21.20
CA VAL A 49 4.98 -11.71 -21.56
C VAL A 49 5.62 -10.34 -21.87
N TRP A 50 4.85 -9.42 -22.45
CA TRP A 50 5.34 -8.08 -22.79
C TRP A 50 5.61 -7.22 -21.56
N VAL A 51 4.83 -7.40 -20.49
CA VAL A 51 5.08 -6.70 -19.23
C VAL A 51 6.37 -7.21 -18.61
N ALA A 52 6.57 -8.53 -18.57
CA ALA A 52 7.81 -9.14 -18.07
C ALA A 52 9.04 -8.68 -18.90
N ALA A 53 8.95 -8.71 -20.23
CA ALA A 53 10.02 -8.27 -21.12
C ALA A 53 10.34 -6.78 -20.97
N ALA A 54 9.33 -5.91 -20.95
CA ALA A 54 9.51 -4.47 -20.80
C ALA A 54 10.07 -4.10 -19.42
N SER A 55 9.60 -4.74 -18.34
CA SER A 55 10.17 -4.55 -17.00
C SER A 55 11.62 -5.03 -16.91
N THR A 56 11.96 -6.14 -17.58
CA THR A 56 13.36 -6.62 -17.67
C THR A 56 14.25 -5.59 -18.35
N ALA A 57 13.83 -5.09 -19.51
CA ALA A 57 14.55 -4.04 -20.22
C ALA A 57 14.68 -2.76 -19.38
N GLY A 58 13.61 -2.36 -18.67
CA GLY A 58 13.62 -1.20 -17.77
C GLY A 58 14.60 -1.35 -16.59
N VAL A 59 14.66 -2.52 -15.96
CA VAL A 59 15.63 -2.82 -14.90
C VAL A 59 17.06 -2.76 -15.44
N LEU A 60 17.33 -3.43 -16.55
CA LEU A 60 18.67 -3.45 -17.16
C LEU A 60 19.12 -2.05 -17.61
N ALA A 61 18.21 -1.27 -18.21
CA ALA A 61 18.49 0.10 -18.61
C ALA A 61 18.81 0.99 -17.40
N LEU A 62 18.00 0.92 -16.32
CA LEU A 62 18.24 1.73 -15.13
C LEU A 62 19.51 1.28 -14.37
N LEU A 63 19.82 -0.03 -14.33
CA LEU A 63 21.10 -0.53 -13.83
C LEU A 63 22.27 0.04 -14.65
N GLY A 64 22.17 -0.01 -15.98
CA GLY A 64 23.17 0.59 -16.87
C GLY A 64 23.35 2.09 -16.61
N LEU A 65 22.27 2.85 -16.46
CA LEU A 65 22.33 4.27 -16.09
C LEU A 65 23.00 4.47 -14.73
N LEU A 66 22.71 3.62 -13.74
CA LEU A 66 23.29 3.72 -12.41
C LEU A 66 24.81 3.46 -12.41
N VAL A 67 25.29 2.54 -13.25
CA VAL A 67 26.71 2.16 -13.35
C VAL A 67 27.50 3.12 -14.25
N PHE A 68 27.00 3.41 -15.44
CA PHE A 68 27.79 4.03 -16.51
C PHE A 68 27.55 5.55 -16.66
N VAL A 69 26.53 6.11 -16.02
CA VAL A 69 26.17 7.52 -16.21
C VAL A 69 26.25 8.28 -14.88
N GLU A 70 27.23 9.17 -14.76
CA GLU A 70 27.40 10.01 -13.59
C GLU A 70 26.45 11.23 -13.60
N GLY A 71 26.04 11.69 -12.41
CA GLY A 71 25.34 12.97 -12.21
C GLY A 71 23.92 13.14 -12.78
N ARG A 72 23.46 12.32 -13.74
CA ARG A 72 22.14 12.46 -14.41
C ARG A 72 20.94 11.96 -13.60
N TRP A 73 20.80 12.44 -12.37
CA TRP A 73 19.78 11.97 -11.44
C TRP A 73 18.34 12.25 -11.84
N ARG A 74 18.08 13.32 -12.59
CA ARG A 74 16.73 13.59 -13.14
C ARG A 74 16.28 12.47 -14.09
N LEU A 75 17.17 12.06 -15.00
CA LEU A 75 16.91 10.95 -15.93
C LEU A 75 16.72 9.64 -15.16
N LYS A 76 17.63 9.33 -14.22
CA LYS A 76 17.52 8.12 -13.37
C LYS A 76 16.21 8.07 -12.60
N LEU A 77 15.75 9.21 -12.09
CA LEU A 77 14.48 9.32 -11.39
C LEU A 77 13.28 9.11 -12.32
N ILE A 78 13.28 9.71 -13.52
CA ILE A 78 12.24 9.48 -14.54
C ILE A 78 12.18 7.99 -14.91
N CYS A 79 13.32 7.37 -15.17
CA CYS A 79 13.41 5.94 -15.48
C CYS A 79 12.94 5.08 -14.30
N ALA A 80 13.27 5.44 -13.05
CA ALA A 80 12.78 4.74 -11.87
C ALA A 80 11.25 4.87 -11.72
N CYS A 81 10.68 6.06 -11.94
CA CYS A 81 9.23 6.26 -11.93
C CYS A 81 8.53 5.45 -13.04
N ALA A 82 9.09 5.47 -14.26
CA ALA A 82 8.55 4.72 -15.38
C ALA A 82 8.62 3.20 -15.12
N LEU A 83 9.73 2.71 -14.58
CA LEU A 83 9.87 1.30 -14.18
C LEU A 83 8.92 0.94 -13.04
N GLY A 84 8.80 1.78 -12.00
CA GLY A 84 7.86 1.54 -10.90
C GLY A 84 6.41 1.53 -11.37
N ALA A 85 6.03 2.46 -12.25
CA ALA A 85 4.71 2.45 -12.88
C ALA A 85 4.51 1.18 -13.71
N LEU A 86 5.47 0.80 -14.56
CA LEU A 86 5.36 -0.42 -15.37
C LEU A 86 5.25 -1.68 -14.52
N ALA A 87 6.10 -1.83 -13.50
CA ALA A 87 6.15 -3.02 -12.64
C ALA A 87 4.92 -3.13 -11.71
N ALA A 88 4.39 -2.01 -11.22
CA ALA A 88 3.22 -2.00 -10.35
C ALA A 88 1.90 -2.01 -11.17
N ILE A 89 1.75 -1.07 -12.10
CA ILE A 89 0.50 -0.84 -12.84
C ILE A 89 0.35 -1.78 -14.04
N GLY A 90 1.44 -2.18 -14.71
CA GLY A 90 1.38 -3.04 -15.90
C GLY A 90 0.64 -4.37 -15.67
N PRO A 91 1.06 -5.20 -14.70
CA PRO A 91 0.36 -6.45 -14.36
C PRO A 91 -1.08 -6.22 -13.90
N THR A 92 -1.31 -5.14 -13.17
CA THR A 92 -2.63 -4.74 -12.68
C THR A 92 -3.58 -4.44 -13.84
N LEU A 93 -3.14 -3.63 -14.81
CA LEU A 93 -3.92 -3.33 -16.02
C LEU A 93 -4.15 -4.57 -16.87
N TYR A 94 -3.13 -5.42 -17.02
CA TYR A 94 -3.27 -6.69 -17.71
C TYR A 94 -4.38 -7.53 -17.07
N ALA A 95 -4.35 -7.69 -15.74
CA ALA A 95 -5.34 -8.46 -15.00
C ALA A 95 -6.75 -7.85 -15.07
N VAL A 96 -6.88 -6.51 -15.01
CA VAL A 96 -8.16 -5.82 -15.20
C VAL A 96 -8.76 -6.12 -16.58
N VAL A 97 -7.94 -6.07 -17.64
CA VAL A 97 -8.38 -6.38 -19.00
C VAL A 97 -8.72 -7.85 -19.13
N GLU A 98 -7.86 -8.74 -18.63
CA GLU A 98 -8.03 -10.18 -18.76
C GLU A 98 -9.23 -10.70 -17.98
N ARG A 99 -9.56 -10.07 -16.85
CA ARG A 99 -10.75 -10.39 -16.03
C ARG A 99 -12.04 -10.36 -16.84
N THR A 100 -12.13 -9.52 -17.86
CA THR A 100 -13.31 -9.42 -18.75
C THR A 100 -13.49 -10.64 -19.65
N ARG A 101 -12.44 -11.45 -19.84
CA ARG A 101 -12.42 -12.60 -20.75
C ARG A 101 -12.51 -13.92 -20.01
N VAL A 102 -11.75 -14.06 -18.92
CA VAL A 102 -11.58 -15.34 -18.21
C VAL A 102 -12.26 -15.38 -16.84
N GLY A 103 -12.81 -14.26 -16.36
CA GLY A 103 -13.34 -14.15 -15.01
C GLY A 103 -12.25 -13.83 -14.00
N LEU A 104 -12.26 -14.46 -12.82
CA LEU A 104 -11.26 -14.17 -11.78
C LEU A 104 -9.85 -14.56 -12.26
N THR A 105 -8.88 -13.70 -11.97
CA THR A 105 -7.47 -13.83 -12.31
C THR A 105 -6.64 -14.08 -11.04
N MET A 106 -6.34 -13.03 -10.28
CA MET A 106 -5.49 -13.04 -9.08
C MET A 106 -6.07 -12.18 -7.95
N GLU A 107 -7.36 -11.88 -8.02
CA GLU A 107 -8.03 -10.98 -7.08
C GLU A 107 -8.01 -11.54 -5.66
N HIS A 108 -7.77 -10.64 -4.71
CA HIS A 108 -7.96 -10.87 -3.30
C HIS A 108 -9.45 -10.85 -2.96
N ASP A 109 -9.87 -11.67 -2.00
CA ASP A 109 -11.27 -11.72 -1.53
C ASP A 109 -11.82 -10.35 -1.14
N GLY A 110 -11.03 -9.57 -0.42
CA GLY A 110 -11.37 -8.21 0.00
C GLY A 110 -11.65 -7.24 -1.16
N LEU A 111 -11.00 -7.41 -2.32
CA LEU A 111 -11.33 -6.59 -3.50
C LEU A 111 -12.77 -6.87 -3.95
N LEU A 112 -13.15 -8.15 -4.05
CA LEU A 112 -14.49 -8.55 -4.47
C LEU A 112 -15.55 -8.12 -3.47
N GLN A 113 -15.21 -8.16 -2.17
CA GLN A 113 -16.07 -7.68 -1.11
C GLN A 113 -16.30 -6.16 -1.22
N ILE A 114 -15.24 -5.38 -1.47
CA ILE A 114 -15.34 -3.92 -1.64
C ILE A 114 -16.17 -3.58 -2.89
N GLU A 115 -15.97 -4.25 -4.02
CA GLU A 115 -16.78 -4.05 -5.22
C GLU A 115 -18.27 -4.30 -4.93
N SER A 116 -18.57 -5.39 -4.23
CA SER A 116 -19.94 -5.72 -3.81
C SER A 116 -20.49 -4.68 -2.82
N ALA A 117 -19.67 -4.18 -1.89
CA ALA A 117 -20.05 -3.15 -0.95
C ALA A 117 -20.37 -1.82 -1.64
N ILE A 118 -19.64 -1.46 -2.70
CA ILE A 118 -19.92 -0.27 -3.52
C ILE A 118 -21.30 -0.40 -4.18
N ASP A 119 -21.58 -1.54 -4.80
CA ASP A 119 -22.88 -1.78 -5.44
C ASP A 119 -24.02 -1.75 -4.41
N ARG A 120 -23.83 -2.34 -3.22
CA ARG A 120 -24.81 -2.27 -2.12
C ARG A 120 -25.05 -0.82 -1.69
N LEU A 121 -23.99 -0.05 -1.49
CA LEU A 121 -24.09 1.36 -1.08
C LEU A 121 -24.85 2.20 -2.12
N LEU A 122 -24.56 2.02 -3.41
CA LEU A 122 -25.27 2.67 -4.51
C LEU A 122 -26.77 2.31 -4.54
N ASN A 123 -27.12 1.09 -4.14
CA ASN A 123 -28.49 0.61 -3.99
C ASN A 123 -29.12 0.91 -2.62
N ARG A 124 -28.50 1.76 -1.80
CA ARG A 124 -28.95 2.13 -0.44
C ARG A 124 -29.10 0.92 0.50
N GLN A 125 -28.32 -0.11 0.28
CA GLN A 125 -28.26 -1.30 1.13
C GLN A 125 -27.14 -1.15 2.16
N PRO A 126 -27.29 -1.74 3.36
CA PRO A 126 -26.23 -1.73 4.37
C PRO A 126 -25.01 -2.50 3.88
N ILE A 127 -23.82 -2.11 4.35
CA ILE A 127 -22.53 -2.78 4.07
C ILE A 127 -21.91 -3.44 5.30
N TYR A 128 -22.46 -3.24 6.51
CA TYR A 128 -21.99 -3.87 7.74
C TYR A 128 -23.09 -4.76 8.32
N GLY A 129 -22.71 -5.87 8.96
CA GLY A 129 -23.65 -6.88 9.47
C GLY A 129 -24.38 -7.60 8.35
N VAL A 130 -23.69 -7.83 7.23
CA VAL A 130 -24.21 -8.42 6.01
C VAL A 130 -23.49 -9.72 5.71
N ASP A 131 -24.24 -10.72 5.28
CA ASP A 131 -23.69 -11.95 4.72
C ASP A 131 -23.29 -11.76 3.24
N TRP A 132 -22.02 -12.01 2.95
CA TRP A 132 -21.40 -11.90 1.63
C TRP A 132 -21.40 -13.21 0.85
N SER A 133 -21.99 -14.29 1.39
CA SER A 133 -22.06 -15.61 0.74
C SER A 133 -22.78 -15.60 -0.61
N ASN A 134 -23.64 -14.61 -0.86
CA ASN A 134 -24.34 -14.42 -2.14
C ASN A 134 -23.59 -13.50 -3.13
N THR A 135 -22.31 -13.21 -2.88
CA THR A 135 -21.51 -12.30 -3.71
C THR A 135 -20.39 -13.04 -4.45
N PRO A 136 -19.75 -12.41 -5.47
CA PRO A 136 -18.60 -12.99 -6.17
C PRO A 136 -17.48 -13.50 -5.25
N MET A 137 -17.34 -12.90 -4.07
CA MET A 137 -16.35 -13.28 -3.07
C MET A 137 -16.49 -14.74 -2.60
N ALA A 138 -17.72 -15.29 -2.58
CA ALA A 138 -17.96 -16.69 -2.17
C ALA A 138 -17.29 -17.72 -3.09
N ARG A 139 -16.80 -17.31 -4.27
CA ARG A 139 -16.05 -18.16 -5.19
C ARG A 139 -14.56 -18.24 -4.88
N ILE A 140 -14.04 -17.40 -3.98
CA ILE A 140 -12.64 -17.45 -3.58
C ILE A 140 -12.46 -18.58 -2.58
N SER A 141 -11.61 -19.56 -2.93
CA SER A 141 -11.27 -20.65 -2.02
C SER A 141 -10.53 -20.12 -0.80
N TRP A 142 -10.81 -20.74 0.35
CA TRP A 142 -10.12 -20.46 1.59
C TRP A 142 -9.56 -21.77 2.12
N ASP A 143 -8.26 -21.97 1.89
CA ASP A 143 -7.60 -23.25 2.15
C ASP A 143 -6.76 -23.23 3.44
N VAL A 144 -6.97 -22.21 4.28
CA VAL A 144 -6.16 -21.99 5.49
C VAL A 144 -6.80 -22.60 6.74
N THR A 145 -8.11 -22.45 6.89
CA THR A 145 -8.87 -23.03 8.00
C THR A 145 -10.01 -23.87 7.45
N ALA A 146 -10.48 -24.84 8.23
CA ALA A 146 -11.65 -25.62 7.86
C ALA A 146 -12.89 -24.72 7.74
N GLY A 147 -13.66 -24.88 6.66
CA GLY A 147 -14.88 -24.13 6.41
C GLY A 147 -14.77 -23.14 5.25
N PRO A 148 -15.84 -22.36 5.00
CA PRO A 148 -15.85 -21.33 3.96
C PRO A 148 -14.95 -20.15 4.36
N ASN A 149 -14.70 -19.24 3.42
CA ASN A 149 -13.90 -18.04 3.69
C ASN A 149 -14.50 -17.23 4.87
N PRO A 150 -13.75 -17.01 5.97
CA PRO A 150 -14.26 -16.33 7.17
C PRO A 150 -14.70 -14.89 6.89
N ALA A 151 -14.15 -14.24 5.86
CA ALA A 151 -14.53 -12.90 5.49
C ALA A 151 -15.93 -12.80 4.86
N LEU A 152 -16.62 -13.92 4.62
CA LEU A 152 -17.99 -13.90 4.13
C LEU A 152 -19.01 -13.33 5.13
N HIS A 153 -18.66 -13.24 6.42
CA HIS A 153 -19.60 -12.77 7.45
C HIS A 153 -19.37 -11.32 7.89
N HIS A 154 -18.21 -10.73 7.56
CA HIS A 154 -17.81 -9.43 8.09
C HIS A 154 -17.07 -8.58 7.06
N LEU A 155 -17.44 -7.30 6.96
CA LEU A 155 -16.69 -6.32 6.19
C LEU A 155 -15.66 -5.61 7.09
N ALA A 156 -14.40 -6.05 7.02
CA ALA A 156 -13.31 -5.50 7.86
C ALA A 156 -12.78 -4.12 7.43
N TYR A 157 -13.33 -3.53 6.37
CA TYR A 157 -12.83 -2.28 5.79
C TYR A 157 -13.57 -1.07 6.34
N PHE A 158 -12.85 0.04 6.50
CA PHE A 158 -13.46 1.32 6.82
C PHE A 158 -14.28 1.87 5.64
N PRO A 159 -15.31 2.71 5.89
CA PRO A 159 -16.23 3.12 4.85
C PRO A 159 -15.56 3.92 3.74
N LEU A 160 -14.50 4.68 4.05
CA LEU A 160 -13.84 5.50 3.03
C LEU A 160 -13.26 4.63 1.90
N THR A 161 -12.76 3.44 2.19
CA THR A 161 -12.31 2.47 1.18
C THR A 161 -13.42 2.17 0.16
N VAL A 162 -14.65 1.97 0.62
CA VAL A 162 -15.81 1.77 -0.26
C VAL A 162 -16.18 3.08 -0.99
N LEU A 163 -16.24 4.19 -0.26
CA LEU A 163 -16.64 5.50 -0.79
C LEU A 163 -15.72 6.02 -1.90
N VAL A 164 -14.41 5.80 -1.83
CA VAL A 164 -13.49 6.22 -2.90
C VAL A 164 -13.71 5.46 -4.20
N GLY A 165 -14.28 4.25 -4.15
CA GLY A 165 -14.63 3.48 -5.34
C GLY A 165 -15.93 3.92 -6.01
N VAL A 166 -16.83 4.58 -5.29
CA VAL A 166 -18.14 5.01 -5.80
C VAL A 166 -18.03 5.89 -7.05
N PRO A 167 -17.21 6.96 -7.10
CA PRO A 167 -17.09 7.78 -8.31
C PRO A 167 -16.62 6.98 -9.53
N PHE A 168 -15.69 6.05 -9.34
CA PHE A 168 -15.16 5.22 -10.43
C PHE A 168 -16.19 4.19 -10.90
N ARG A 169 -16.98 3.63 -9.98
CA ARG A 169 -18.09 2.72 -10.31
C ARG A 169 -19.17 3.42 -11.14
N VAL A 170 -19.54 4.64 -10.75
CA VAL A 170 -20.51 5.46 -11.48
C VAL A 170 -19.97 5.84 -12.86
N LEU A 171 -18.69 6.24 -12.95
CA LEU A 171 -18.05 6.60 -14.20
C LEU A 171 -17.96 5.41 -15.17
N THR A 172 -17.47 4.26 -14.70
CA THR A 172 -17.38 3.04 -15.52
C THR A 172 -18.75 2.59 -16.01
N HIS A 173 -19.77 2.63 -15.14
CA HIS A 173 -21.15 2.36 -15.55
C HIS A 173 -21.64 3.33 -16.65
N ALA A 174 -21.41 4.63 -16.49
CA ALA A 174 -21.80 5.63 -17.48
C ALA A 174 -21.09 5.45 -18.84
N LEU A 175 -19.88 4.89 -18.84
CA LEU A 175 -19.10 4.59 -20.04
C LEU A 175 -19.39 3.19 -20.62
N GLY A 176 -20.25 2.39 -19.98
CA GLY A 176 -20.49 1.00 -20.37
C GLY A 176 -19.28 0.08 -20.18
N LEU A 177 -18.34 0.46 -19.30
CA LEU A 177 -17.14 -0.30 -19.00
C LEU A 177 -17.33 -1.16 -17.73
N PRO A 178 -16.70 -2.34 -17.65
CA PRO A 178 -16.69 -3.13 -16.43
C PRO A 178 -15.92 -2.38 -15.33
N PHE A 179 -16.43 -2.46 -14.11
CA PHE A 179 -15.75 -1.89 -12.95
C PHE A 179 -14.76 -2.90 -12.36
N ASP A 180 -13.56 -2.42 -12.06
CA ASP A 180 -12.57 -3.14 -11.28
C ASP A 180 -11.93 -2.18 -10.27
N TYR A 181 -11.95 -2.55 -9.00
CA TYR A 181 -11.47 -1.68 -7.92
C TYR A 181 -9.97 -1.35 -8.04
N ARG A 182 -9.17 -2.18 -8.74
CA ARG A 182 -7.75 -1.88 -8.99
C ARG A 182 -7.53 -0.57 -9.75
N ILE A 183 -8.51 -0.07 -10.49
CA ILE A 183 -8.43 1.24 -11.14
C ILE A 183 -8.29 2.36 -10.09
N VAL A 184 -8.98 2.23 -8.95
CA VAL A 184 -8.86 3.15 -7.80
C VAL A 184 -7.44 3.07 -7.24
N LEU A 185 -6.93 1.85 -7.03
CA LEU A 185 -5.59 1.60 -6.51
C LEU A 185 -4.47 2.11 -7.43
N ILE A 186 -4.67 2.07 -8.75
CA ILE A 186 -3.76 2.68 -9.72
C ILE A 186 -3.69 4.20 -9.51
N GLY A 187 -4.82 4.85 -9.25
CA GLY A 187 -4.86 6.26 -8.87
C GLY A 187 -4.00 6.56 -7.64
N PHE A 188 -4.17 5.78 -6.57
CA PHE A 188 -3.33 5.91 -5.37
C PHE A 188 -1.85 5.59 -5.63
N THR A 189 -1.55 4.62 -6.50
CA THR A 189 -0.18 4.30 -6.93
C THR A 189 0.49 5.51 -7.57
N ILE A 190 -0.22 6.21 -8.45
CA ILE A 190 0.27 7.45 -9.08
C ILE A 190 0.49 8.53 -8.02
N VAL A 191 -0.44 8.72 -7.10
CA VAL A 191 -0.27 9.65 -5.96
C VAL A 191 0.97 9.31 -5.15
N GLY A 192 1.21 8.03 -4.84
CA GLY A 192 2.39 7.57 -4.11
C GLY A 192 3.70 7.86 -4.86
N LEU A 193 3.75 7.60 -6.17
CA LEU A 193 4.92 7.93 -7.00
C LEU A 193 5.19 9.45 -7.01
N LEU A 194 4.15 10.27 -7.21
CA LEU A 194 4.26 11.73 -7.17
C LEU A 194 4.70 12.24 -5.79
N ALA A 195 4.19 11.63 -4.71
CA ALA A 195 4.60 11.95 -3.35
C ALA A 195 6.10 11.69 -3.13
N ILE A 196 6.63 10.55 -3.60
CA ILE A 196 8.06 10.25 -3.50
C ILE A 196 8.89 11.26 -4.30
N VAL A 197 8.44 11.63 -5.50
CA VAL A 197 9.11 12.67 -6.31
C VAL A 197 9.11 14.01 -5.58
N ALA A 198 8.07 14.33 -4.82
CA ALA A 198 7.93 15.58 -4.06
C ALA A 198 8.72 15.62 -2.74
N LEU A 199 9.19 14.46 -2.22
CA LEU A 199 9.96 14.38 -0.98
C LEU A 199 11.24 15.23 -1.07
N PRO A 200 11.56 16.07 -0.08
CA PRO A 200 12.77 16.90 -0.08
C PRO A 200 14.03 16.11 0.34
N ILE A 201 14.19 14.89 -0.20
CA ILE A 201 15.38 14.05 -0.01
C ILE A 201 16.22 14.02 -1.29
N ALA A 202 17.46 13.55 -1.20
CA ALA A 202 18.35 13.46 -2.34
C ALA A 202 17.78 12.51 -3.45
N PRO A 203 18.01 12.81 -4.75
CA PRO A 203 17.39 12.05 -5.84
C PRO A 203 17.72 10.55 -5.86
N ASP A 204 18.92 10.18 -5.43
CA ASP A 204 19.36 8.80 -5.24
C ASP A 204 18.49 8.07 -4.22
N ARG A 205 18.16 8.73 -3.11
CA ARG A 205 17.25 8.19 -2.10
C ARG A 205 15.82 8.05 -2.63
N ARG A 206 15.35 8.97 -3.48
CA ARG A 206 14.03 8.84 -4.14
C ARG A 206 13.98 7.61 -5.05
N VAL A 207 15.05 7.35 -5.82
CA VAL A 207 15.17 6.12 -6.63
C VAL A 207 15.10 4.87 -5.75
N MET A 208 15.80 4.87 -4.60
CA MET A 208 15.72 3.74 -3.65
C MET A 208 14.31 3.53 -3.10
N VAL A 209 13.60 4.61 -2.73
CA VAL A 209 12.22 4.51 -2.21
C VAL A 209 11.26 4.02 -3.29
N ILE A 210 11.35 4.53 -4.53
CA ILE A 210 10.56 4.01 -5.67
C ILE A 210 10.86 2.53 -5.89
N THR A 211 12.12 2.14 -5.84
CA THR A 211 12.52 0.73 -6.02
C THR A 211 11.94 -0.15 -4.90
N ALA A 212 12.02 0.32 -3.66
CA ALA A 212 11.52 -0.41 -2.50
C ALA A 212 10.00 -0.60 -2.49
N LEU A 213 9.24 0.37 -3.02
CA LEU A 213 7.78 0.38 -2.90
C LEU A 213 7.05 0.03 -4.19
N PHE A 214 7.58 0.39 -5.35
CA PHE A 214 6.88 0.24 -6.64
C PHE A 214 7.63 -0.62 -7.66
N VAL A 215 8.84 -1.07 -7.34
CA VAL A 215 9.53 -2.12 -8.09
C VAL A 215 9.58 -3.42 -7.30
N SER A 216 9.58 -3.37 -5.96
CA SER A 216 9.65 -4.56 -5.12
C SER A 216 8.43 -5.48 -5.28
N PRO A 217 8.62 -6.81 -5.40
CA PRO A 217 7.51 -7.76 -5.45
C PRO A 217 6.73 -7.79 -4.13
N LEU A 218 7.38 -7.47 -3.02
CA LEU A 218 6.76 -7.47 -1.68
C LEU A 218 5.59 -6.48 -1.56
N VAL A 219 5.63 -5.40 -2.35
CA VAL A 219 4.60 -4.35 -2.32
C VAL A 219 3.74 -4.42 -3.58
N THR A 220 4.34 -4.63 -4.76
CA THR A 220 3.58 -4.63 -6.02
C THR A 220 2.55 -5.77 -6.11
N LEU A 221 2.82 -6.94 -5.50
CA LEU A 221 1.83 -8.03 -5.40
C LEU A 221 0.52 -7.60 -4.72
N TYR A 222 0.58 -6.67 -3.77
CA TYR A 222 -0.63 -6.14 -3.12
C TYR A 222 -1.48 -5.37 -4.12
N LEU A 223 -0.86 -4.59 -5.00
CA LEU A 223 -1.60 -3.87 -6.04
C LEU A 223 -2.22 -4.84 -7.07
N TRP A 224 -1.45 -5.83 -7.54
CA TRP A 224 -1.90 -6.77 -8.58
C TRP A 224 -3.13 -7.56 -8.15
N SER A 225 -3.13 -8.01 -6.89
CA SER A 225 -4.23 -8.73 -6.26
C SER A 225 -5.35 -7.82 -5.75
N GLY A 226 -5.19 -6.50 -5.80
CA GLY A 226 -6.26 -5.58 -5.41
C GLY A 226 -6.38 -5.29 -3.92
N ARG A 227 -5.31 -5.48 -3.15
CA ARG A 227 -5.27 -5.14 -1.73
C ARG A 227 -5.16 -3.62 -1.52
N THR A 228 -5.93 -3.12 -0.57
CA THR A 228 -6.06 -1.68 -0.25
C THR A 228 -4.85 -1.07 0.46
N ASP A 229 -3.82 -1.86 0.77
CA ASP A 229 -2.60 -1.40 1.43
C ASP A 229 -1.89 -0.26 0.69
N ILE A 230 -2.03 -0.23 -0.64
CA ILE A 230 -1.46 0.81 -1.49
C ILE A 230 -2.06 2.19 -1.20
N GLU A 231 -3.33 2.26 -0.81
CA GLU A 231 -4.04 3.52 -0.61
C GLU A 231 -3.48 4.31 0.58
N PHE A 232 -3.40 3.65 1.74
CA PHE A 232 -2.86 4.32 2.93
C PHE A 232 -1.35 4.57 2.80
N LEU A 233 -0.59 3.67 2.16
CA LEU A 233 0.83 3.87 1.91
C LEU A 233 1.08 5.13 1.07
N ALA A 234 0.33 5.31 -0.02
CA ALA A 234 0.42 6.49 -0.87
C ALA A 234 0.12 7.77 -0.11
N LEU A 235 -0.91 7.77 0.74
CA LEU A 235 -1.28 8.96 1.51
C LEU A 235 -0.34 9.25 2.68
N VAL A 236 0.25 8.24 3.31
CA VAL A 236 1.31 8.44 4.31
C VAL A 236 2.54 9.09 3.67
N LEU A 237 2.94 8.66 2.47
CA LEU A 237 4.03 9.28 1.72
C LEU A 237 3.71 10.73 1.33
N LEU A 238 2.48 10.99 0.88
CA LEU A 238 2.04 12.35 0.53
C LEU A 238 2.00 13.26 1.77
N SER A 239 1.48 12.76 2.90
CA SER A 239 1.50 13.46 4.18
C SER A 239 2.93 13.82 4.59
N LEU A 240 3.87 12.87 4.49
CA LEU A 240 5.28 13.10 4.77
C LEU A 240 5.89 14.15 3.85
N ALA A 241 5.58 14.11 2.55
CA ALA A 241 6.07 15.10 1.59
C ALA A 241 5.55 16.52 1.90
N LEU A 242 4.27 16.66 2.20
CA LEU A 242 3.65 17.93 2.59
C LEU A 242 4.23 18.47 3.90
N LEU A 243 4.38 17.59 4.90
CA LEU A 243 4.90 17.95 6.21
C LEU A 243 6.35 18.42 6.10
N SER A 244 7.17 17.71 5.33
CA SER A 244 8.58 18.03 5.10
C SER A 244 8.79 19.36 4.35
N ARG A 245 7.76 19.84 3.65
CA ARG A 245 7.74 21.14 2.96
C ARG A 245 7.10 22.25 3.79
N GLY A 246 6.75 21.96 5.05
CA GLY A 246 6.24 22.94 5.99
C GLY A 246 4.75 23.22 5.87
N HIS A 247 3.97 22.31 5.28
CA HIS A 247 2.51 22.41 5.15
C HIS A 247 1.78 21.45 6.13
N PRO A 248 1.73 21.76 7.45
CA PRO A 248 1.23 20.84 8.47
C PRO A 248 -0.27 20.54 8.35
N ILE A 249 -1.10 21.53 8.02
CA ILE A 249 -2.56 21.36 7.91
C ILE A 249 -2.92 20.37 6.78
N PRO A 250 -2.46 20.55 5.52
CA PRO A 250 -2.76 19.57 4.47
C PRO A 250 -2.04 18.23 4.69
N ALA A 251 -0.88 18.20 5.35
CA ALA A 251 -0.25 16.94 5.76
C ALA A 251 -1.13 16.17 6.75
N ALA A 252 -1.69 16.86 7.74
CA ALA A 252 -2.62 16.29 8.71
C ALA A 252 -3.93 15.84 8.04
N ALA A 253 -4.49 16.64 7.14
CA ALA A 253 -5.65 16.26 6.32
C ALA A 253 -5.39 14.95 5.56
N THR A 254 -4.24 14.86 4.88
CA THR A 254 -3.85 13.68 4.11
C THR A 254 -3.68 12.45 5.00
N LEU A 255 -3.08 12.61 6.18
CA LEU A 255 -2.97 11.51 7.15
C LEU A 255 -4.36 11.11 7.69
N GLY A 256 -5.26 12.07 7.88
CA GLY A 256 -6.65 11.81 8.26
C GLY A 256 -7.38 10.94 7.23
N ILE A 257 -7.20 11.25 5.94
CA ILE A 257 -7.72 10.41 4.86
C ILE A 257 -7.08 9.01 4.91
N ALA A 258 -5.77 8.91 5.15
CA ALA A 258 -5.10 7.61 5.31
C ALA A 258 -5.67 6.79 6.49
N LEU A 259 -5.96 7.43 7.63
CA LEU A 259 -6.62 6.80 8.78
C LEU A 259 -8.01 6.30 8.45
N ALA A 260 -8.78 7.08 7.69
CA ALA A 260 -10.12 6.72 7.27
C ALA A 260 -10.13 5.58 6.23
N LEU A 261 -9.04 5.40 5.48
CA LEU A 261 -8.85 4.26 4.57
C LEU A 261 -8.39 3.00 5.31
N LYS A 262 -7.45 3.13 6.25
CA LYS A 262 -6.89 1.98 6.95
C LYS A 262 -6.36 2.34 8.35
N PRO A 263 -6.71 1.56 9.40
CA PRO A 263 -6.27 1.85 10.77
C PRO A 263 -4.75 1.80 10.94
N PHE A 264 -4.00 1.09 10.08
CA PHE A 264 -2.53 1.04 10.15
C PHE A 264 -1.85 2.41 9.98
N ALA A 265 -2.52 3.39 9.37
CA ALA A 265 -2.02 4.76 9.32
C ALA A 265 -1.89 5.41 10.72
N ALA A 266 -2.54 4.85 11.75
CA ALA A 266 -2.42 5.29 13.14
C ALA A 266 -0.98 5.28 13.65
N LEU A 267 -0.13 4.39 13.12
CA LEU A 267 1.29 4.36 13.45
C LEU A 267 2.03 5.66 13.11
N ALA A 268 1.56 6.43 12.11
CA ALA A 268 2.15 7.71 11.73
C ALA A 268 1.66 8.90 12.58
N VAL A 269 0.55 8.75 13.32
CA VAL A 269 -0.07 9.84 14.09
C VAL A 269 0.85 10.39 15.20
N PRO A 270 1.51 9.56 16.04
CA PRO A 270 2.41 10.08 17.07
C PRO A 270 3.54 10.96 16.51
N PHE A 271 4.05 10.63 15.32
CA PHE A 271 5.10 11.41 14.66
C PHE A 271 4.58 12.76 14.15
N LEU A 272 3.37 12.80 13.58
CA LEU A 272 2.73 14.06 13.22
C LEU A 272 2.51 14.93 14.46
N LEU A 273 1.96 14.37 15.54
CA LEU A 273 1.73 15.10 16.79
C LEU A 273 3.02 15.66 17.38
N LEU A 274 4.10 14.88 17.38
CA LEU A 274 5.42 15.34 17.81
C LEU A 274 5.89 16.54 16.98
N VAL A 275 5.76 16.48 15.65
CA VAL A 275 6.11 17.60 14.76
C VAL A 275 5.25 18.84 15.06
N LEU A 276 3.94 18.68 15.29
CA LEU A 276 3.06 19.79 15.68
C LEU A 276 3.47 20.41 17.01
N VAL A 277 3.86 19.60 18.01
CA VAL A 277 4.38 20.11 19.30
C VAL A 277 5.67 20.89 19.11
N ILE A 278 6.61 20.39 18.30
CA ILE A 278 7.88 21.08 18.00
C ILE A 278 7.58 22.43 17.33
N ARG A 279 6.70 22.45 16.33
CA ARG A 279 6.29 23.67 15.61
C ARG A 279 5.58 24.66 16.50
N TRP A 280 4.68 24.19 17.36
CA TRP A 280 3.99 25.03 18.34
C TRP A 280 4.97 25.67 19.32
N ARG A 281 5.97 24.92 19.82
CA ARG A 281 7.01 25.49 20.69
C ARG A 281 7.81 26.59 20.00
N ALA A 282 8.10 26.42 18.70
CA ALA A 282 8.86 27.38 17.92
C ALA A 282 8.06 28.62 17.50
N ARG A 283 6.79 28.45 17.10
CA ARG A 283 5.97 29.52 16.50
C ARG A 283 4.86 30.07 17.41
N ARG A 284 4.54 29.37 18.49
CA ARG A 284 3.44 29.65 19.44
C ARG A 284 2.06 29.82 18.79
N SER A 285 1.86 29.25 17.61
CA SER A 285 0.58 29.31 16.88
C SER A 285 -0.36 28.19 17.31
N LEU A 286 -1.33 28.51 18.18
CA LEU A 286 -2.43 27.60 18.50
C LEU A 286 -3.37 27.32 17.31
N PRO A 287 -3.69 28.29 16.43
CA PRO A 287 -4.54 28.02 15.27
C PRO A 287 -3.96 26.97 14.32
N GLU A 288 -2.65 26.96 14.07
CA GLU A 288 -2.00 25.95 13.21
C GLU A 288 -2.20 24.54 13.76
N VAL A 289 -2.02 24.38 15.08
CA VAL A 289 -2.21 23.10 15.77
C VAL A 289 -3.68 22.68 15.71
N ALA A 290 -4.60 23.57 16.10
CA ALA A 290 -6.03 23.29 16.12
C ALA A 290 -6.57 22.91 14.72
N LEU A 291 -6.19 23.66 13.68
CA LEU A 291 -6.56 23.35 12.30
C LEU A 291 -5.95 22.03 11.81
N SER A 292 -4.71 21.72 12.20
CA SER A 292 -4.09 20.44 11.85
C SER A 292 -4.80 19.27 12.52
N LEU A 293 -5.19 19.39 13.79
CA LEU A 293 -5.96 18.37 14.51
C LEU A 293 -7.37 18.22 13.92
N ALA A 294 -8.04 19.33 13.61
CA ALA A 294 -9.34 19.29 12.93
C ALA A 294 -9.23 18.61 11.56
N ALA A 295 -8.21 18.94 10.77
CA ALA A 295 -7.94 18.34 9.47
C ALA A 295 -7.65 16.83 9.57
N LEU A 296 -6.87 16.39 10.57
CA LEU A 296 -6.58 14.99 10.84
C LEU A 296 -7.86 14.18 11.14
N SER A 297 -8.78 14.76 11.91
CA SER A 297 -9.99 14.08 12.36
C SER A 297 -11.15 14.16 11.35
N LEU A 298 -11.12 15.11 10.42
CA LEU A 298 -12.27 15.38 9.55
C LEU A 298 -12.67 14.16 8.70
N ALA A 299 -11.73 13.57 7.96
CA ALA A 299 -12.05 12.44 7.08
C ALA A 299 -12.56 11.21 7.84
N PRO A 300 -11.91 10.75 8.95
CA PRO A 300 -12.45 9.66 9.76
C PRO A 300 -13.85 9.98 10.30
N LEU A 301 -14.07 11.18 10.85
CA LEU A 301 -15.37 11.56 11.40
C LEU A 301 -16.47 11.57 10.32
N VAL A 302 -16.22 12.22 9.18
CA VAL A 302 -17.23 12.35 8.12
C VAL A 302 -17.57 11.00 7.48
N THR A 303 -16.60 10.09 7.40
CA THR A 303 -16.78 8.82 6.67
C THR A 303 -17.20 7.68 7.58
N ILE A 304 -16.74 7.62 8.83
CA ILE A 304 -17.06 6.53 9.76
C ILE A 304 -18.36 6.81 10.51
N LEU A 305 -18.57 8.04 10.98
CA LEU A 305 -19.69 8.36 11.87
C LEU A 305 -21.08 8.03 11.28
N PRO A 306 -21.38 8.28 9.99
CA PRO A 306 -22.68 7.91 9.42
C PRO A 306 -22.96 6.41 9.47
N PHE A 307 -21.94 5.59 9.20
CA PHE A 307 -22.06 4.13 9.19
C PHE A 307 -22.13 3.57 10.61
N PHE A 308 -21.36 4.15 11.53
CA PHE A 308 -21.45 3.82 12.94
C PHE A 308 -22.83 4.15 13.51
N ILE A 309 -23.39 5.34 13.24
CA ILE A 309 -24.72 5.72 13.72
C ILE A 309 -25.81 4.83 13.13
N ALA A 310 -25.70 4.46 11.85
CA ALA A 310 -26.71 3.64 11.19
C ALA A 310 -26.85 2.25 11.82
N ASN A 311 -25.75 1.63 12.24
CA ASN A 311 -25.76 0.37 13.00
C ASN A 311 -24.47 0.19 13.82
N PRO A 312 -24.42 0.69 15.07
CA PRO A 312 -23.21 0.68 15.88
C PRO A 312 -22.70 -0.72 16.16
N GLN A 313 -23.62 -1.67 16.43
CA GLN A 313 -23.28 -3.05 16.76
C GLN A 313 -22.66 -3.76 15.57
N ALA A 314 -23.26 -3.64 14.38
CA ALA A 314 -22.73 -4.27 13.17
C ALA A 314 -21.37 -3.67 12.79
N PHE A 315 -21.24 -2.34 12.82
CA PHE A 315 -19.96 -1.68 12.54
C PHE A 315 -18.86 -2.15 13.50
N TRP A 316 -19.14 -2.15 14.81
CA TRP A 316 -18.16 -2.55 15.81
C TRP A 316 -17.76 -4.03 15.67
N THR A 317 -18.74 -4.90 15.39
CA THR A 317 -18.51 -6.33 15.19
C THR A 317 -17.61 -6.57 13.98
N ASP A 318 -17.98 -6.03 12.82
CA ASP A 318 -17.30 -6.29 11.54
C ASP A 318 -15.90 -5.67 11.47
N VAL A 319 -15.73 -4.48 12.05
CA VAL A 319 -14.50 -3.70 11.88
C VAL A 319 -13.52 -3.90 13.03
N VAL A 320 -14.03 -3.99 14.26
CA VAL A 320 -13.19 -4.05 15.48
C VAL A 320 -13.09 -5.46 16.03
N LEU A 321 -14.21 -6.10 16.37
CA LEU A 321 -14.15 -7.41 17.04
C LEU A 321 -13.64 -8.51 16.10
N TYR A 322 -14.10 -8.50 14.85
CA TYR A 322 -13.67 -9.46 13.83
C TYR A 322 -12.17 -9.45 13.57
N THR A 323 -11.53 -8.27 13.57
CA THR A 323 -10.08 -8.14 13.32
C THR A 323 -9.23 -8.27 14.58
N SER A 324 -9.81 -8.09 15.77
CA SER A 324 -9.11 -8.17 17.06
C SER A 324 -9.23 -9.51 17.78
N GLY A 325 -9.99 -10.46 17.24
CA GLY A 325 -10.25 -11.75 17.91
C GLY A 325 -11.36 -11.71 18.95
N GLY A 326 -12.22 -10.68 18.93
CA GLY A 326 -13.26 -10.45 19.93
C GLY A 326 -14.57 -11.22 19.72
N ILE A 327 -14.67 -12.01 18.64
CA ILE A 327 -15.83 -12.85 18.30
C ILE A 327 -15.38 -14.27 17.91
N ARG A 328 -16.32 -15.22 17.91
CA ARG A 328 -16.03 -16.65 17.71
C ARG A 328 -15.51 -16.96 16.30
N ASP A 329 -16.02 -16.25 15.32
CA ASP A 329 -15.70 -16.33 13.89
C ASP A 329 -14.77 -15.18 13.45
N ALA A 330 -13.96 -14.67 14.37
CA ALA A 330 -12.93 -13.67 14.06
C ALA A 330 -11.95 -14.17 12.99
N TYR A 331 -11.37 -13.24 12.23
CA TYR A 331 -10.42 -13.59 11.20
C TYR A 331 -9.23 -14.33 11.80
N PRO A 332 -8.85 -15.50 11.29
CA PRO A 332 -7.78 -16.29 11.86
C PRO A 332 -6.44 -15.55 11.70
N ILE A 333 -5.58 -15.68 12.72
CA ILE A 333 -4.19 -15.22 12.61
C ILE A 333 -3.49 -16.20 11.68
N VAL A 334 -3.11 -15.70 10.51
CA VAL A 334 -2.49 -16.50 9.45
C VAL A 334 -1.37 -15.68 8.83
N GLY A 335 -0.22 -16.29 8.63
CA GLY A 335 0.81 -15.74 7.76
C GLY A 335 2.21 -16.26 8.08
N TYR A 336 3.20 -15.55 7.57
CA TYR A 336 4.60 -15.83 7.87
C TYR A 336 5.09 -14.81 8.90
N GLY A 337 5.50 -15.28 10.08
CA GLY A 337 6.16 -14.42 11.06
C GLY A 337 5.85 -14.78 12.51
N PHE A 338 6.19 -13.86 13.40
CA PHE A 338 6.11 -14.08 14.84
C PHE A 338 4.68 -14.26 15.34
N GLY A 339 3.68 -13.65 14.70
CA GLY A 339 2.26 -13.84 15.05
C GLY A 339 1.78 -15.28 14.86
N GLU A 340 2.14 -15.90 13.73
CA GLU A 340 1.87 -17.32 13.47
C GLU A 340 2.62 -18.22 14.46
N PHE A 341 3.88 -17.88 14.78
CA PHE A 341 4.64 -18.61 15.79
C PHE A 341 3.96 -18.55 17.16
N LEU A 342 3.53 -17.37 17.60
CA LEU A 342 2.82 -17.19 18.87
C LEU A 342 1.47 -17.91 18.89
N TYR A 343 0.79 -18.03 17.74
CA TYR A 343 -0.47 -18.76 17.65
C TYR A 343 -0.29 -20.28 17.81
N ARG A 344 0.89 -20.81 17.46
CA ARG A 344 1.19 -22.25 17.51
C ARG A 344 1.77 -22.75 18.84
N VAL A 345 2.17 -21.86 19.74
CA VAL A 345 2.82 -22.19 21.03
C VAL A 345 1.81 -22.08 22.17
#